data_AF-A0A925YGG7-F1
#
_entry.id   AF-A0A925YGG7-F1
#
_cell.length_a   1.000
_cell.length_b   1.000
_cell.length_c   1.000
_cell.angle_alpha   90.00
_cell.angle_beta   90.00
_cell.angle_gamma   90.00
#
_symmetry.space_group_name_H-M   'P 1'
#
loop_
_entity.id
_entity.type
_entity.pdbx_description
1 polymer ?
#
loop_
_entity_poly.entity_id
_entity_poly.type
_entity_poly.pdbx_seq_one_letter_code
_entity_poly.pdbx_strand_id
1 'polypeptide(L)' 'SKISDVEREAIERALLATDGNRRLAAARLGIGLRTLYDKLKRYDLG' A
#
# COMPACT_ATOMS: atom_id res chain seq x y z
N SER A 1 2.68 -16.06 -1.59
CA SER A 1 3.52 -16.18 -2.82
C SER A 1 4.58 -15.11 -2.72
N LYS A 2 5.83 -15.34 -3.17
CA LYS A 2 6.90 -14.34 -3.05
C LYS A 2 6.51 -12.94 -3.54
N ILE A 3 5.64 -12.84 -4.55
CA ILE A 3 5.11 -11.58 -5.08
C ILE A 3 4.14 -10.90 -4.09
N SER A 4 3.28 -11.65 -3.40
CA SER A 4 2.35 -11.08 -2.42
C SER A 4 3.07 -10.44 -1.24
N ASP A 5 4.19 -11.02 -0.83
CA ASP A 5 4.94 -10.57 0.33
C ASP A 5 5.73 -9.28 0.00
N VAL A 6 6.32 -9.22 -1.20
CA VAL A 6 6.98 -8.01 -1.72
C VAL A 6 5.99 -6.86 -1.92
N GLU A 7 4.79 -7.15 -2.46
CA GLU A 7 3.76 -6.12 -2.62
C GLU A 7 3.29 -5.59 -1.26
N ARG A 8 3.05 -6.48 -0.29
CA ARG A 8 2.67 -6.09 1.06
C ARG A 8 3.73 -5.18 1.71
N GLU A 9 5.00 -5.57 1.65
CA GLU A 9 6.11 -4.80 2.23
C GLU A 9 6.24 -3.41 1.56
N ALA A 10 6.03 -3.33 0.25
CA ALA A 10 6.03 -2.05 -0.47
C ALA A 10 4.92 -1.11 0.03
N ILE A 11 3.72 -1.65 0.29
CA ILE A 11 2.59 -0.89 0.83
C ILE A 11 2.88 -0.41 2.26
N GLU A 12 3.35 -1.30 3.13
CA GLU A 12 3.68 -0.97 4.53
C GLU A 12 4.76 0.13 4.59
N ARG A 13 5.82 0.02 3.77
CA ARG A 13 6.87 1.06 3.68
C ARG A 13 6.33 2.38 3.14
N ALA A 14 5.45 2.35 2.15
CA ALA A 14 4.86 3.56 1.60
C ALA A 14 3.97 4.28 2.63
N LEU A 15 3.16 3.53 3.39
CA LEU A 15 2.35 4.07 4.49
C LEU A 15 3.22 4.67 5.58
N LEU A 16 4.27 3.96 6.02
CA LEU A 16 5.19 4.46 7.03
C LEU A 16 5.89 5.76 6.57
N ALA A 17 6.37 5.79 5.34
CA ALA A 17 7.06 6.95 4.77
C ALA A 17 6.15 8.17 4.56
N THR A 18 4.83 8.01 4.64
CA THR A 18 3.85 9.08 4.49
C THR A 18 2.99 9.32 5.72
N ASP A 19 3.41 8.77 6.87
CA ASP A 19 2.69 8.88 8.15
C ASP A 19 1.22 8.46 8.02
N GLY A 20 0.98 7.35 7.31
CA GLY A 20 -0.34 6.80 7.05
C GLY A 20 -1.17 7.54 5.99
N ASN A 21 -0.66 8.60 5.36
CA ASN A 21 -1.38 9.33 4.32
C ASN A 21 -1.55 8.46 3.06
N ARG A 22 -2.72 7.84 2.91
CA ARG A 22 -3.06 6.91 1.81
C ARG A 22 -2.97 7.54 0.42
N ARG A 23 -3.28 8.84 0.26
CA ARG A 23 -3.14 9.53 -1.03
C ARG A 23 -1.67 9.65 -1.43
N LEU A 24 -0.81 10.05 -0.51
CA LEU A 24 0.63 10.14 -0.75
C LEU A 24 1.25 8.74 -0.94
N ALA A 25 0.83 7.75 -0.16
CA ALA A 25 1.30 6.37 -0.32
C ALA A 25 0.95 5.80 -1.71
N ALA A 26 -0.29 6.01 -2.18
CA ALA A 26 -0.72 5.59 -3.52
C ALA A 26 0.10 6.29 -4.62
N ALA A 27 0.33 7.61 -4.49
CA ALA A 27 1.17 8.35 -5.42
C ALA A 27 2.63 7.84 -5.45
N ARG A 28 3.22 7.52 -4.28
CA ARG A 28 4.57 6.94 -4.18
C ARG A 28 4.67 5.55 -4.80
N LEU A 29 3.60 4.76 -4.71
CA LEU A 29 3.50 3.43 -5.30
C LEU A 29 3.15 3.46 -6.80
N GLY A 30 2.81 4.63 -7.36
CA GLY A 30 2.38 4.76 -8.75
C GLY A 30 1.02 4.09 -9.04
N ILE A 31 0.15 3.97 -8.02
CA ILE A 31 -1.17 3.33 -8.15
C ILE A 31 -2.30 4.31 -7.82
N GLY A 32 -3.51 3.98 -8.27
CA GLY A 32 -4.71 4.72 -7.90
C GLY A 32 -5.08 4.50 -6.42
N LEU A 33 -5.70 5.50 -5.79
CA LEU A 33 -6.15 5.42 -4.40
C LEU A 33 -7.14 4.27 -4.16
N ARG A 34 -8.04 4.00 -5.11
CA ARG A 34 -8.96 2.85 -5.07
C ARG A 34 -8.20 1.53 -5.01
N THR A 35 -7.18 1.37 -5.85
CA THR A 35 -6.31 0.19 -5.88
C THR A 35 -5.57 0.01 -4.56
N LEU A 36 -5.08 1.09 -3.95
CA LEU A 36 -4.48 1.01 -2.62
C LEU A 36 -5.49 0.48 -1.59
N TYR A 37 -6.72 1.02 -1.53
CA TYR A 37 -7.76 0.53 -0.62
C TYR A 37 -8.08 -0.96 -0.81
N ASP A 38 -8.20 -1.42 -2.05
CA ASP A 38 -8.47 -2.84 -2.32
C ASP A 38 -7.31 -3.74 -1.84
N LYS A 39 -6.06 -3.26 -1.96
CA LYS A 39 -4.87 -3.97 -1.45
C LYS A 39 -4.78 -3.94 0.08
N LEU A 40 -5.10 -2.82 0.73
CA LEU A 40 -5.14 -2.73 2.19
C LEU A 40 -6.13 -3.75 2.77
N LYS A 41 -7.34 -3.83 2.19
CA LYS A 41 -8.34 -4.83 2.57
C LYS A 41 -7.85 -6.27 2.31
N ARG A 42 -7.18 -6.51 1.18
CA ARG A 42 -6.65 -7.84 0.83
C ARG A 42 -5.58 -8.32 1.82
N TYR A 43 -4.76 -7.40 2.32
CA TYR A 43 -3.62 -7.71 3.20
C TYR A 43 -3.90 -7.46 4.69
N ASP A 44 -5.14 -7.09 5.04
CA ASP A 44 -5.55 -6.77 6.41
C ASP A 44 -4.67 -5.66 7.06
N LEU A 45 -4.34 -4.64 6.26
CA LEU A 45 -3.53 -3.48 6.68
C LEU A 45 -4.39 -2.26 7.06
N GLY A 46 -5.71 -2.45 7.19
CA GLY A 46 -6.69 -1.44 7.61
C GLY A 46 -7.81 -1.15 6.63
#